data_AF-A0A483A8Q5-F1
#
_entry.id   AF-A0A483A8Q5-F1
#
_cell.length_a   1.000
_cell.length_b   1.000
_cell.length_c   1.000
_cell.angle_alpha   90.00
_cell.angle_beta   90.00
_cell.angle_gamma   90.00
#
_symmetry.space_group_name_H-M   'P 1'
#
loop_
_entity.id
_entity.type
_entity.pdbx_description
1 polymer ?
#
loop_
_entity_poly.entity_id
_entity_poly.type
_entity_poly.pdbx_seq_one_letter_code
_entity_poly.pdbx_strand_id
1 'polypeptide(L)'
;MFSGIGAIEFALQRLNISSEIIFASDNDKFVKESYFSNYEIDDERWYDDVKNIDGKKYINKIDLLVGGSPCQSFSMVGKRKGFKVV
;
A
#
# COMPACT_ATOMS: atom_id res chain seq x y z
N MET A 1 -1.04 -2.23 -0.39
CA MET A 1 -0.45 -1.77 -1.68
C MET A 1 -0.85 -0.34 -1.93
N PHE A 2 0.01 0.51 -2.51
CA PHE A 2 -0.24 1.96 -2.59
C PHE A 2 -0.67 2.49 -1.21
N SER A 3 0.13 2.18 -0.19
CA SER A 3 -0.28 2.25 1.21
C SER A 3 -0.63 3.66 1.66
N GLY A 4 -0.04 4.68 1.04
CA GLY A 4 -0.10 6.03 1.56
C GLY A 4 0.31 6.04 3.04
N ILE A 5 -0.30 6.93 3.81
CA ILE A 5 -0.02 7.09 5.25
C ILE A 5 -0.66 6.00 6.15
N GLY A 6 -1.12 4.88 5.59
CA GLY A 6 -1.68 3.76 6.35
C GLY A 6 -3.10 3.97 6.86
N ALA A 7 -4.01 4.43 6.00
CA ALA A 7 -5.40 4.71 6.39
C ALA A 7 -6.20 3.45 6.77
N ILE A 8 -5.86 2.30 6.19
CA ILE A 8 -6.58 1.03 6.42
C ILE A 8 -6.19 0.45 7.77
N GLU A 9 -4.90 0.45 8.07
CA GLU A 9 -4.33 0.02 9.33
C GLU A 9 -4.92 0.85 10.48
N PHE A 10 -5.00 2.17 10.31
CA PHE A 10 -5.66 3.06 11.25
C PHE A 10 -7.14 2.71 11.45
N ALA A 11 -7.86 2.38 10.37
CA ALA A 11 -9.27 1.99 10.46
C ALA A 11 -9.45 0.67 11.22
N LEU A 12 -8.62 -0.34 10.95
CA LEU A 12 -8.66 -1.63 11.66
C LEU A 12 -8.37 -1.45 13.15
N GLN A 13 -7.38 -0.62 13.49
CA GLN A 13 -7.08 -0.27 14.88
C GLN A 13 -8.27 0.40 15.56
N ARG A 14 -8.93 1.37 14.90
CA ARG A 14 -10.13 2.05 15.44
C ARG A 14 -11.32 1.12 15.65
N LEU A 15 -11.41 0.05 14.85
CA LEU A 15 -12.44 -0.98 14.96
C LEU A 15 -12.08 -2.08 15.98
N ASN A 16 -10.92 -1.98 16.64
CA ASN A 16 -10.36 -3.00 17.53
C ASN A 16 -10.23 -4.38 16.85
N ILE A 17 -9.89 -4.39 15.56
CA ILE A 17 -9.62 -5.61 14.81
C ILE A 17 -8.13 -5.89 14.92
N SER A 18 -7.78 -7.00 15.58
CA SER A 18 -6.39 -7.49 15.60
C SER A 18 -5.95 -7.78 14.16
N SER A 19 -4.87 -7.13 13.75
CA SER A 19 -4.33 -7.23 12.39
C SER A 19 -2.81 -7.17 12.43
N GLU A 20 -2.19 -7.86 11.47
CA GLU A 20 -0.75 -7.88 11.26
C GLU A 20 -0.45 -7.33 9.85
N ILE A 21 0.55 -6.46 9.76
CA ILE A 21 1.00 -5.91 8.48
C ILE A 21 1.97 -6.91 7.83
N ILE A 22 1.48 -7.64 6.82
CA ILE A 22 2.30 -8.60 6.07
C ILE A 22 3.28 -7.90 5.12
N PHE A 23 2.81 -6.86 4.42
CA PHE A 23 3.66 -5.96 3.65
C PHE A 23 2.97 -4.63 3.34
N ALA A 24 3.76 -3.59 3.10
CA ALA A 24 3.32 -2.30 2.61
C ALA A 24 4.14 -1.87 1.38
N SER A 25 3.58 -1.00 0.56
CA SER A 25 4.26 -0.53 -0.65
C SER A 25 3.77 0.83 -1.06
N ASP A 26 4.70 1.77 -1.18
CA ASP A 26 4.51 3.11 -1.71
C ASP A 26 5.85 3.61 -2.27
N ASN A 27 5.81 4.43 -3.31
CA ASN A 27 7.02 4.94 -3.97
C ASN A 27 7.46 6.31 -3.46
N ASP A 28 6.71 6.90 -2.53
CA ASP A 28 7.06 8.16 -1.89
C ASP A 28 7.83 7.92 -0.57
N LYS A 29 9.04 8.47 -0.48
CA LYS A 29 9.90 8.38 0.72
C LYS A 29 9.28 9.01 1.96
N PHE A 30 8.50 10.09 1.81
CA PHE A 30 7.86 10.77 2.94
C PHE A 30 6.68 9.95 3.46
N VAL A 31 6.03 9.20 2.57
CA VAL A 31 5.05 8.19 2.95
C VAL A 31 5.72 7.09 3.76
N LYS A 32 6.86 6.56 3.30
CA LYS A 32 7.63 5.56 4.07
C LYS A 32 7.96 6.04 5.48
N GLU A 33 8.55 7.23 5.60
CA GLU A 33 8.92 7.81 6.89
C GLU A 33 7.70 7.95 7.82
N SER A 34 6.59 8.46 7.29
CA SER A 34 5.34 8.60 8.05
C SER A 34 4.77 7.24 8.46
N TYR A 35 4.83 6.25 7.57
CA TYR A 35 4.30 4.91 7.82
C TYR A 35 5.10 4.19 8.92
N PHE A 36 6.43 4.19 8.84
CA PHE A 36 7.32 3.60 9.85
C PHE A 36 7.25 4.30 11.21
N SER A 37 6.91 5.60 11.22
CA SER A 37 6.71 6.34 12.46
C SER A 37 5.40 5.98 13.17
N ASN A 38 4.40 5.50 12.42
CA ASN A 38 3.06 5.19 12.95
C ASN A 38 2.84 3.69 13.20
N TYR A 39 3.59 2.82 12.52
CA TYR A 39 3.38 1.38 12.54
C TYR A 39 4.69 0.61 12.70
N GLU A 40 4.66 -0.48 13.45
CA GLU A 40 5.77 -1.41 13.56
C GLU A 40 5.82 -2.32 12.32
N ILE A 41 6.78 -2.05 11.43
CA ILE A 41 7.03 -2.83 10.22
C ILE A 41 8.54 -2.89 9.95
N ASP A 42 9.02 -4.04 9.50
CA ASP A 42 10.42 -4.20 9.10
C ASP A 42 10.65 -3.70 7.68
N ASP A 43 11.86 -3.20 7.39
CA ASP A 43 12.28 -2.80 6.04
C ASP A 43 12.11 -3.93 5.00
N GLU A 44 12.26 -5.20 5.40
CA GLU A 44 12.07 -6.37 4.52
C GLU A 44 10.61 -6.55 4.05
N ARG A 45 9.66 -5.95 4.78
CA ARG A 45 8.22 -5.97 4.48
C ARG A 45 7.76 -4.71 3.74
N TRP A 46 8.67 -3.79 3.43
CA TRP A 46 8.40 -2.59 2.64
C TRP A 46 8.87 -2.73 1.19
N TYR A 47 8.08 -2.21 0.23
CA TYR A 47 8.44 -2.19 -1.19
C TYR A 47 8.25 -0.79 -1.79
N ASP A 48 9.34 -0.20 -2.31
CA ASP A 48 9.30 1.12 -2.95
C ASP A 48 8.64 1.09 -4.35
N ASP A 49 8.62 -0.06 -5.02
CA ASP A 49 7.89 -0.23 -6.29
C ASP A 49 7.12 -1.55 -6.25
N VAL A 50 5.81 -1.45 -6.49
CA VAL A 50 4.89 -2.57 -6.60
C VAL A 50 5.32 -3.59 -7.66
N LYS A 51 6.01 -3.15 -8.73
CA LYS A 51 6.51 -4.01 -9.80
C LYS A 51 7.59 -4.99 -9.31
N ASN A 52 8.25 -4.67 -8.20
CA ASN A 52 9.32 -5.48 -7.62
C ASN A 52 8.80 -6.51 -6.60
N ILE A 53 7.49 -6.56 -6.36
CA ILE A 53 6.88 -7.50 -5.42
C ILE A 53 6.74 -8.87 -6.09
N ASP A 54 7.52 -9.86 -5.64
CA ASP A 54 7.22 -11.26 -5.93
C ASP A 54 6.07 -11.74 -5.04
N GLY A 55 4.85 -11.73 -5.59
CA GLY A 55 3.63 -12.14 -4.89
C GLY A 55 3.60 -13.62 -4.47
N LYS A 56 4.41 -14.48 -5.10
CA LYS A 56 4.36 -15.94 -4.82
C LYS A 56 4.69 -16.25 -3.37
N LYS A 57 5.56 -15.47 -2.72
CA LYS A 57 5.94 -15.68 -1.32
C LYS A 57 4.82 -15.44 -0.31
N TYR A 58 3.73 -14.81 -0.74
CA TYR A 58 2.57 -14.47 0.09
C TYR A 58 1.33 -15.34 -0.18
N ILE A 59 1.43 -16.35 -1.04
CA ILE A 59 0.34 -17.28 -1.30
C ILE A 59 -0.11 -17.93 0.02
N ASN A 60 -1.41 -17.87 0.31
CA ASN A 60 -2.05 -18.37 1.54
C ASN A 60 -1.53 -17.74 2.85
N LYS A 61 -0.92 -16.54 2.79
CA LYS A 61 -0.44 -15.79 3.96
C LYS A 61 -1.14 -14.46 4.18
N ILE A 62 -2.13 -14.13 3.34
CA ILE A 62 -2.83 -12.83 3.38
C ILE A 62 -4.32 -13.09 3.44
N ASP A 63 -4.96 -12.61 4.51
CA ASP A 63 -6.42 -12.63 4.66
C ASP A 63 -7.08 -11.42 3.97
N LEU A 64 -6.39 -10.28 3.94
CA LEU A 64 -6.90 -9.03 3.38
C LEU A 64 -5.81 -8.31 2.57
N LEU A 65 -6.07 -8.11 1.27
CA LEU A 65 -5.23 -7.28 0.39
C LEU A 65 -5.98 -6.01 0.00
N VAL A 66 -5.41 -4.85 0.32
CA VAL A 66 -5.99 -3.55 -0.01
C VAL A 66 -5.02 -2.73 -0.86
N GLY A 67 -5.57 -1.96 -1.81
CA GLY A 67 -4.80 -0.96 -2.53
C GLY A 67 -5.63 0.03 -3.32
N GLY A 68 -5.13 1.26 -3.40
CA GLY A 68 -5.73 2.35 -4.17
C GLY A 68 -4.75 2.87 -5.20
N SER A 69 -4.88 2.42 -6.46
CA SER A 69 -4.01 2.92 -7.53
C SER A 69 -4.22 4.42 -7.76
N PRO A 70 -3.18 5.17 -8.15
CA PRO A 70 -3.28 6.61 -8.39
C PRO A 70 -4.38 6.94 -9.42
N CYS A 71 -5.26 7.86 -9.07
CA CYS A 71 -6.44 8.20 -9.87
C CYS A 71 -6.14 9.08 -11.11
N GLN A 72 -4.91 9.58 -11.25
CA GLN A 72 -4.50 10.56 -12.29
C GLN A 72 -4.86 10.13 -13.71
N SER A 73 -4.76 8.83 -14.01
CA SER A 73 -5.06 8.30 -15.34
C SER A 73 -6.55 8.11 -15.62
N PHE A 74 -7.38 8.06 -14.57
CA PHE A 74 -8.81 7.70 -14.64
C PHE A 74 -9.76 8.82 -14.20
N SER A 75 -9.27 9.82 -13.46
CA SER A 75 -10.07 10.95 -12.99
C SER A 75 -10.61 11.77 -14.16
N MET A 76 -11.88 12.19 -14.06
CA MET A 76 -12.51 13.10 -15.02
C MET A 76 -11.83 14.47 -15.08
N VAL A 77 -11.19 14.89 -13.98
CA VAL A 77 -10.42 16.14 -13.87
C VAL A 77 -8.97 15.93 -14.35
N GLY A 78 -8.55 14.68 -14.56
CA GLY A 78 -7.22 14.30 -15.04
C GLY A 78 -7.13 14.17 -16.57
N LYS A 79 -5.93 13.82 -17.07
CA LYS A 79 -5.64 13.72 -18.52
C LYS A 79 -6.31 12.52 -19.22
N ARG A 80 -7.16 11.74 -18.53
CA ARG A 80 -7.87 10.55 -19.05
C ARG A 80 -7.00 9.63 -19.91
N LYS A 81 -5.77 9.36 -19.48
CA LYS A 81 -4.85 8.48 -20.19
C LYS A 81 -5.23 7.00 -20.09
N GLY A 82 -6.21 6.65 -19.24
CA GLY A 82 -6.67 5.28 -19.04
C GLY A 82 -5.49 4.37 -18.65
N PHE A 83 -5.45 3.15 -19.20
CA PHE A 83 -4.34 2.23 -18.99
C PHE A 83 -3.09 2.54 -19.84
N LYS A 84 -3.10 3.60 -20.67
CA LYS A 84 -1.91 4.07 -21.42
C LYS A 84 -1.05 4.98 -20.55
N VAL A 85 -0.60 4.47 -19.42
CA VAL A 85 0.59 4.97 -18.71
C VAL A 85 1.25 3.75 -18.07
N VAL A 86 1.93 2.97 -18.91
CA VAL A 86 3.06 2.14 -18.50
C VAL A 86 4.26 2.63 -19.30
#